data_AF-A0A091GR81-F1
#
_entry.id   AF-A0A091GR81-F1
#
_cell.length_a   1.000
_cell.length_b   1.000
_cell.length_c   1.000
_cell.angle_alpha   90.00
_cell.angle_beta   90.00
_cell.angle_gamma   90.00
#
_symmetry.space_group_name_H-M   'P 1'
#
loop_
_entity.id
_entity.type
_entity.pdbx_description
1 polymer ?
#
loop_
_entity_poly.entity_id
_entity_poly.type
_entity_poly.pdbx_seq_one_letter_code
_entity_poly.pdbx_strand_id
1 'polypeptide(L)'
;IPAVSFVLSRMASCGGTTKNKVTVSKRVWDFLTKESPAKLTRLKEETKVTILVDGETSDIYVLQLCVPTAGPPGGLCPARKALKALLKETEKELKKKTTQRHGELLGCVLEPGGGANLGNRGPSGSGGGGGGGGGPTAGCSRDEEPERQCPICLGEIQKMKTLEKCRHSFCEDCITRALQVKTACPMCGRFYGQLVGNQPPNGRMLVTRDAGLLLPGYEKFGTIIIQYVFPPGVQGVRWHP
;
A
#
# COMPACT_ATOMS: atom_id res chain seq x y z
N ILE A 1 -4.93 9.44 40.25
CA ILE A 1 -4.29 10.24 39.17
C ILE A 1 -4.92 9.78 37.86
N PRO A 2 -5.82 10.53 37.22
CA PRO A 2 -6.43 10.06 35.99
C PRO A 2 -5.38 10.13 34.87
N ALA A 3 -5.24 9.03 34.13
CA ALA A 3 -4.32 8.90 33.02
C ALA A 3 -4.74 9.87 31.90
N VAL A 4 -3.89 10.85 31.62
CA VAL A 4 -4.05 11.79 30.50
C VAL A 4 -3.55 11.06 29.25
N SER A 5 -4.45 10.57 28.42
CA SER A 5 -4.09 9.98 27.12
C SER A 5 -3.85 11.10 26.12
N PHE A 6 -2.58 11.35 25.78
CA PHE A 6 -2.21 12.20 24.66
C PHE A 6 -2.51 11.47 23.35
N VAL A 7 -3.68 11.70 22.77
CA VAL A 7 -3.97 11.30 21.40
C VAL A 7 -3.31 12.33 20.48
N LEU A 8 -2.11 12.01 20.00
CA LEU A 8 -1.53 12.69 18.84
C LEU A 8 -2.38 12.32 17.61
N SER A 9 -3.42 13.14 17.35
CA SER A 9 -4.20 13.06 16.11
C SER A 9 -3.26 13.14 14.92
N ARG A 10 -3.21 12.08 14.11
CA ARG A 10 -2.65 12.12 12.76
C ARG A 10 -3.53 13.05 11.92
N MET A 11 -3.18 14.34 11.88
CA MET A 11 -3.72 15.24 10.87
C MET A 11 -3.23 14.79 9.50
N ALA A 12 -4.14 14.21 8.72
CA ALA A 12 -3.98 14.09 7.30
C ALA A 12 -4.11 15.49 6.67
N SER A 13 -2.96 16.03 6.26
CA SER A 13 -2.81 17.02 5.19
C SER A 13 -3.63 18.31 5.30
N CYS A 14 -3.17 19.24 6.15
CA CYS A 14 -3.29 20.66 5.84
C CYS A 14 -2.02 21.11 5.08
N GLY A 15 -2.22 21.73 3.93
CA GLY A 15 -1.14 22.25 3.09
C GLY A 15 -0.37 23.36 3.79
N GLY A 16 0.93 23.14 3.99
CA GLY A 16 1.88 24.11 4.54
C GLY A 16 3.11 23.38 5.08
N THR A 17 4.29 23.67 4.52
CA THR A 17 5.62 23.38 5.12
C THR A 17 6.02 21.92 5.46
N THR A 18 5.77 20.93 4.60
CA THR A 18 6.52 19.64 4.63
C THR A 18 7.16 19.28 3.28
N LYS A 19 7.81 20.23 2.62
CA LYS A 19 8.54 19.98 1.36
C LYS A 19 9.78 19.08 1.55
N ASN A 20 10.17 18.78 2.79
CA ASN A 20 11.41 18.09 3.13
C ASN A 20 11.19 16.72 3.77
N LYS A 21 9.94 16.27 3.95
CA LYS A 21 9.61 14.97 4.57
C LYS A 21 8.93 14.01 3.58
N VAL A 22 9.26 12.71 3.67
CA VAL A 22 8.70 11.63 2.85
C VAL A 22 8.39 10.43 3.73
N THR A 23 7.20 9.85 3.60
CA THR A 23 6.81 8.63 4.31
C THR A 23 6.97 7.42 3.39
N VAL A 24 7.51 6.32 3.93
CA VAL A 24 7.75 5.06 3.20
C VAL A 24 7.47 3.87 4.11
N SER A 25 7.07 2.72 3.54
CA SER A 25 6.96 1.48 4.31
C SER A 25 8.34 0.95 4.71
N LYS A 26 8.42 0.28 5.87
CA LYS A 26 9.68 -0.34 6.33
C LYS A 26 10.25 -1.31 5.31
N ARG A 27 9.39 -2.18 4.76
CA ARG A 27 9.80 -3.19 3.77
C ARG A 27 10.51 -2.56 2.57
N VAL A 28 9.98 -1.45 2.04
CA VAL A 28 10.57 -0.77 0.88
C VAL A 28 11.88 -0.07 1.26
N TRP A 29 11.93 0.61 2.42
CA TRP A 29 13.14 1.30 2.87
C TRP A 29 14.27 0.36 3.24
N ASP A 30 13.97 -0.73 3.94
CA ASP A 30 14.92 -1.77 4.31
C ASP A 30 15.48 -2.47 3.08
N PHE A 31 14.63 -2.78 2.10
CA PHE A 31 15.08 -3.33 0.82
C PHE A 31 16.01 -2.36 0.08
N LEU A 32 15.64 -1.07 0.00
CA LEU A 32 16.47 -0.07 -0.66
C LEU A 32 17.84 0.09 0.02
N THR A 33 17.87 0.10 1.34
CA THR A 33 19.11 0.30 2.11
C THR A 33 19.98 -0.95 2.19
N LYS A 34 19.39 -2.15 2.24
CA LYS A 34 20.13 -3.43 2.37
C LYS A 34 20.47 -4.07 1.03
N GLU A 35 19.54 -4.11 0.08
CA GLU A 35 19.71 -4.81 -1.19
C GLU A 35 20.17 -3.90 -2.33
N SER A 36 19.94 -2.58 -2.24
CA SER A 36 20.30 -1.64 -3.33
C SER A 36 20.86 -0.29 -2.86
N PRO A 37 21.86 -0.27 -1.94
CA PRO A 37 22.39 0.97 -1.39
C PRO A 37 22.98 1.91 -2.45
N ALA A 38 23.51 1.37 -3.56
CA ALA A 38 24.04 2.15 -4.67
C ALA A 38 23.00 3.10 -5.31
N LYS A 39 21.73 2.71 -5.36
CA LYS A 39 20.65 3.57 -5.88
C LYS A 39 20.45 4.80 -5.00
N LEU A 40 20.56 4.62 -3.69
CA LEU A 40 20.45 5.71 -2.72
C LEU A 40 21.67 6.63 -2.74
N THR A 41 22.88 6.07 -2.89
CA THR A 41 24.12 6.85 -3.02
C THR A 41 24.08 7.75 -4.26
N ARG A 42 23.73 7.20 -5.43
CA ARG A 42 23.58 7.97 -6.68
C ARG A 42 22.58 9.12 -6.53
N LEU A 43 21.43 8.86 -5.89
CA LEU A 43 20.43 9.88 -5.63
C LEU A 43 20.99 11.01 -4.74
N LYS A 44 21.70 10.67 -3.65
CA LYS A 44 22.32 11.65 -2.75
C LYS A 44 23.36 12.52 -3.45
N GLU A 45 24.15 11.94 -4.34
CA GLU A 45 25.15 12.65 -5.15
C GLU A 45 24.48 13.60 -6.17
N GLU A 46 23.48 13.11 -6.90
CA GLU A 46 22.77 13.87 -7.94
C GLU A 46 22.00 15.06 -7.35
N THR A 47 21.33 14.84 -6.22
CA THR A 47 20.44 15.83 -5.61
C THR A 47 21.10 16.64 -4.51
N LYS A 48 22.33 16.29 -4.13
CA LYS A 48 23.12 16.90 -3.05
C LYS A 48 22.33 17.04 -1.74
N VAL A 49 21.49 16.05 -1.42
CA VAL A 49 20.77 16.01 -0.12
C VAL A 49 21.22 14.84 0.73
N THR A 50 21.18 15.03 2.04
CA THR A 50 21.27 13.96 3.02
C THR A 50 19.86 13.50 3.36
N ILE A 51 19.66 12.19 3.49
CA ILE A 51 18.38 11.59 3.88
C ILE A 51 18.57 10.94 5.25
N LEU A 52 17.76 11.34 6.22
CA LEU A 52 17.78 10.87 7.60
C LEU A 52 16.41 10.30 7.97
N VAL A 53 16.38 9.36 8.91
CA VAL A 53 15.12 8.88 9.51
C VAL A 53 14.75 9.84 10.63
N ASP A 54 13.63 10.52 10.48
CA ASP A 54 13.08 11.52 11.43
C ASP A 54 12.00 10.91 12.33
N GLY A 55 11.42 9.78 11.94
CA GLY A 55 10.48 9.04 12.77
C GLY A 55 10.26 7.61 12.30
N GLU A 56 9.96 6.72 13.24
CA GLU A 56 9.73 5.30 13.00
C GLU A 56 8.44 4.85 13.72
N THR A 57 7.68 3.96 13.08
CA THR A 57 6.54 3.24 13.69
C THR A 57 6.66 1.75 13.37
N SER A 58 5.67 0.91 13.65
CA SER A 58 5.74 -0.52 13.31
C SER A 58 5.89 -0.79 11.81
N ASP A 59 5.24 -0.01 10.95
CA ASP A 59 5.12 -0.33 9.51
C ASP A 59 5.76 0.71 8.56
N ILE A 60 6.09 1.90 9.06
CA ILE A 60 6.59 3.01 8.24
C ILE A 60 7.77 3.76 8.87
N TYR A 61 8.60 4.33 7.99
CA TYR A 61 9.59 5.37 8.29
C TYR A 61 9.12 6.74 7.76
N VAL A 62 9.45 7.80 8.50
CA VAL A 62 9.38 9.19 8.07
C VAL A 62 10.80 9.65 7.80
N LEU A 63 11.09 9.95 6.54
CA LEU A 63 12.40 10.38 6.06
C LEU A 63 12.44 11.90 5.93
N GLN A 64 13.53 12.52 6.38
CA GLN A 64 13.80 13.93 6.22
C GLN A 64 14.97 14.16 5.26
N LEU A 65 14.77 15.07 4.31
CA LEU A 65 15.79 15.56 3.38
C LEU A 65 16.42 16.82 3.96
N CYS A 66 17.74 16.80 4.14
CA CYS A 66 18.54 17.93 4.59
C CYS A 66 19.47 18.36 3.44
N VAL A 67 19.58 19.66 3.18
CA VAL A 67 20.60 20.21 2.27
C VAL A 67 21.82 20.57 3.13
N PRO A 68 23.04 20.10 2.81
CA PRO A 68 24.24 20.54 3.48
C PRO A 68 24.42 22.05 3.24
N THR A 69 24.64 22.80 4.32
CA THR A 69 24.60 24.26 4.38
C THR A 69 25.63 24.90 3.44
N ALA A 70 25.18 25.38 2.27
CA ALA A 70 25.74 26.48 1.45
C ALA A 70 25.13 26.45 0.02
N GLY A 71 23.81 26.41 -0.12
CA GLY A 71 23.16 26.39 -1.43
C GLY A 71 21.79 27.06 -1.43
N PRO A 72 21.33 27.63 -2.57
CA PRO A 72 20.06 28.34 -2.66
C PRO A 72 18.87 27.41 -2.33
N PRO A 73 17.79 27.93 -1.74
CA PRO A 73 16.67 27.16 -1.16
C PRO A 73 15.78 26.38 -2.17
N GLY A 74 16.25 26.13 -3.40
CA GLY A 74 15.48 25.55 -4.51
C GLY A 74 15.62 24.03 -4.74
N GLY A 75 16.61 23.35 -4.14
CA GLY A 75 16.94 21.94 -4.46
C GLY A 75 16.04 20.86 -3.85
N LEU A 76 15.23 21.21 -2.85
CA LEU A 76 14.44 20.24 -2.06
C LEU A 76 13.28 19.61 -2.85
N CYS A 77 12.65 20.38 -3.75
CA CYS A 77 11.52 19.89 -4.54
C CYS A 77 11.94 18.81 -5.58
N PRO A 78 13.00 19.02 -6.39
CA PRO A 78 13.53 17.97 -7.26
C PRO A 78 14.02 16.73 -6.50
N ALA A 79 14.75 16.94 -5.40
CA ALA A 79 15.27 15.84 -4.58
C ALA A 79 14.16 14.95 -4.00
N ARG A 80 13.09 15.57 -3.48
CA ARG A 80 11.91 14.86 -3.00
C ARG A 80 11.19 14.10 -4.11
N LYS A 81 11.11 14.67 -5.31
CA LYS A 81 10.49 14.01 -6.46
C LYS A 81 11.30 12.79 -6.90
N ALA A 82 12.62 12.93 -6.98
CA ALA A 82 13.53 11.85 -7.31
C ALA A 82 13.48 10.72 -6.26
N LEU A 83 13.49 11.05 -4.97
CA LEU A 83 13.34 10.07 -3.90
C LEU A 83 12.01 9.32 -3.99
N LYS A 84 10.89 10.03 -4.21
CA LYS A 84 9.58 9.38 -4.40
C LYS A 84 9.54 8.45 -5.62
N ALA A 85 10.22 8.81 -6.71
CA ALA A 85 10.31 7.97 -7.90
C ALA A 85 11.10 6.69 -7.61
N LEU A 86 12.26 6.80 -6.94
CA LEU A 86 13.08 5.66 -6.54
C LEU A 86 12.31 4.71 -5.62
N LEU A 87 11.62 5.24 -4.60
CA LEU A 87 10.80 4.43 -3.69
C LEU A 87 9.69 3.66 -4.43
N LYS A 88 9.05 4.30 -5.43
CA LYS A 88 8.02 3.67 -6.25
C LYS A 88 8.59 2.58 -7.17
N GLU A 89 9.81 2.77 -7.69
CA GLU A 89 10.52 1.74 -8.45
C GLU A 89 10.85 0.54 -7.56
N THR A 90 11.38 0.78 -6.36
CA THR A 90 11.68 -0.27 -5.38
C THR A 90 10.43 -1.06 -4.96
N GLU A 91 9.28 -0.40 -4.78
CA GLU A 91 8.03 -1.09 -4.47
C GLU A 91 7.60 -2.04 -5.61
N LYS A 92 7.79 -1.64 -6.88
CA LYS A 92 7.54 -2.50 -8.04
C LYS A 92 8.51 -3.68 -8.09
N GLU A 93 9.79 -3.47 -7.80
CA GLU A 93 10.79 -4.54 -7.71
C GLU A 93 10.42 -5.56 -6.63
N LEU A 94 10.00 -5.08 -5.46
CA LEU A 94 9.57 -5.93 -4.35
C LEU A 94 8.32 -6.75 -4.73
N LYS A 95 7.36 -6.12 -5.41
CA LYS A 95 6.16 -6.81 -5.93
C LYS A 95 6.52 -7.87 -6.97
N LYS A 96 7.44 -7.56 -7.90
CA LYS A 96 7.94 -8.53 -8.90
C LYS A 96 8.64 -9.72 -8.24
N LYS A 97 9.54 -9.47 -7.27
CA LYS A 97 10.22 -10.54 -6.52
C LYS A 97 9.23 -11.40 -5.72
N THR A 98 8.17 -10.80 -5.18
CA THR A 98 7.11 -11.52 -4.45
C THR A 98 6.28 -12.41 -5.37
N THR A 99 5.89 -11.91 -6.55
CA THR A 99 5.18 -12.71 -7.57
C THR A 99 6.05 -13.84 -8.12
N GLN A 100 7.34 -13.59 -8.35
CA GLN A 100 8.28 -14.59 -8.84
C GLN A 100 8.48 -15.75 -7.83
N ARG A 101 8.62 -15.44 -6.53
CA ARG A 101 8.69 -16.48 -5.48
C ARG A 101 7.40 -17.30 -5.35
N HIS A 102 6.24 -16.72 -5.64
CA HIS A 102 4.97 -17.47 -5.64
C HIS A 102 4.87 -18.45 -6.82
N GLY A 103 5.55 -18.17 -7.94
CA GLY A 103 5.64 -19.07 -9.09
C GLY A 103 6.57 -20.27 -8.87
N GLU A 104 7.61 -20.12 -8.05
CA GLU A 104 8.55 -21.21 -7.73
C GLU A 104 8.04 -22.16 -6.62
N LEU A 105 7.12 -21.72 -5.75
CA LEU A 105 6.60 -22.56 -4.65
C LEU A 105 5.53 -23.58 -5.09
N LEU A 106 4.95 -23.43 -6.29
CA LEU A 106 3.91 -24.32 -6.83
C LEU A 106 4.47 -25.42 -7.78
N GLY A 107 5.80 -25.60 -7.83
CA GLY A 107 6.46 -26.47 -8.82
C GLY A 107 6.88 -27.87 -8.37
N CYS A 108 6.71 -28.28 -7.10
CA CYS A 108 7.27 -29.56 -6.62
C CYS A 108 6.28 -30.38 -5.79
N VAL A 109 5.33 -31.06 -6.46
CA VAL A 109 4.77 -32.32 -5.95
C VAL A 109 4.57 -33.27 -7.14
N LEU A 110 5.39 -34.32 -7.21
CA LEU A 110 5.06 -35.72 -7.50
C LEU A 110 6.32 -36.47 -7.97
N GLU A 111 6.88 -37.28 -7.08
CA GLU A 111 7.62 -38.50 -7.43
C GLU A 111 6.60 -39.57 -7.92
N PRO A 112 7.01 -40.55 -8.75
CA PRO A 112 7.41 -41.83 -8.15
C PRO A 112 8.60 -42.52 -8.86
N GLY A 113 9.36 -43.25 -8.05
CA GLY A 113 10.54 -44.01 -8.46
C GLY A 113 10.28 -45.33 -9.21
N GLY A 114 11.28 -45.66 -10.03
CA GLY A 114 11.96 -46.96 -10.24
C GLY A 114 11.20 -48.29 -10.30
N GLY A 115 11.40 -49.01 -11.41
CA GLY A 115 11.29 -50.48 -11.48
C GLY A 115 11.33 -51.04 -12.91
N ALA A 116 12.42 -51.73 -13.26
CA ALA A 116 12.66 -52.36 -14.57
C ALA A 116 12.02 -53.76 -14.68
N ASN A 117 11.51 -54.15 -15.86
CA ASN A 117 11.68 -55.50 -16.43
C ASN A 117 11.34 -55.57 -17.95
N LEU A 118 11.99 -56.53 -18.59
CA LEU A 118 12.10 -56.93 -19.99
C LEU A 118 10.81 -57.52 -20.60
N GLY A 119 10.67 -57.47 -21.94
CA GLY A 119 9.88 -58.47 -22.67
C GLY A 119 9.26 -58.08 -24.03
N ASN A 120 10.01 -58.33 -25.11
CA ASN A 120 9.60 -58.92 -26.40
C ASN A 120 8.59 -58.28 -27.39
N ARG A 121 9.07 -58.27 -28.66
CA ARG A 121 8.40 -58.54 -29.97
C ARG A 121 7.49 -57.47 -30.61
N GLY A 122 7.89 -57.01 -31.80
CA GLY A 122 7.08 -56.23 -32.78
C GLY A 122 6.07 -57.11 -33.57
N PRO A 123 5.64 -56.76 -34.82
CA PRO A 123 6.16 -55.71 -35.71
C PRO A 123 5.11 -54.88 -36.53
N SER A 124 5.64 -54.01 -37.39
CA SER A 124 5.11 -53.58 -38.71
C SER A 124 3.99 -52.54 -38.82
N GLY A 125 4.27 -51.47 -39.59
CA GLY A 125 3.29 -50.48 -40.04
C GLY A 125 3.94 -49.30 -40.78
N SER A 126 4.15 -49.48 -42.08
CA SER A 126 4.84 -48.61 -43.05
C SER A 126 4.22 -47.23 -43.35
N GLY A 127 5.07 -46.31 -43.85
CA GLY A 127 4.71 -45.16 -44.71
C GLY A 127 4.87 -43.78 -44.03
N GLY A 128 5.55 -42.75 -44.54
CA GLY A 128 6.16 -42.49 -45.85
C GLY A 128 5.73 -41.11 -46.37
N GLY A 129 6.64 -40.12 -46.38
CA GLY A 129 6.55 -38.81 -47.09
C GLY A 129 5.67 -37.74 -46.41
N GLY A 130 5.97 -36.44 -46.38
CA GLY A 130 6.93 -35.60 -47.10
C GLY A 130 6.22 -34.30 -47.52
N GLY A 131 6.84 -33.13 -47.34
CA GLY A 131 6.46 -31.88 -48.02
C GLY A 131 5.88 -30.76 -47.15
N GLY A 132 6.57 -29.62 -47.10
CA GLY A 132 6.19 -28.41 -46.38
C GLY A 132 5.31 -27.44 -47.17
N GLY A 133 5.00 -26.30 -46.55
CA GLY A 133 4.34 -25.16 -47.18
C GLY A 133 3.72 -24.22 -46.14
N GLY A 134 4.29 -23.02 -46.02
CA GLY A 134 3.87 -22.00 -45.05
C GLY A 134 2.58 -21.26 -45.38
N GLY A 135 2.05 -20.59 -44.36
CA GLY A 135 0.99 -19.58 -44.44
C GLY A 135 0.53 -19.16 -43.04
N PRO A 136 0.62 -17.87 -42.66
CA PRO A 136 0.23 -17.41 -41.32
C PRO A 136 -1.25 -17.05 -41.31
N THR A 137 -2.03 -17.62 -40.39
CA THR A 137 -3.36 -17.09 -40.08
C THR A 137 -3.66 -17.13 -38.59
N ALA A 138 -4.17 -15.98 -38.13
CA ALA A 138 -5.09 -15.81 -37.02
C ALA A 138 -4.59 -16.10 -35.60
N GLY A 139 -3.96 -15.06 -35.05
CA GLY A 139 -4.22 -14.50 -33.72
C GLY A 139 -4.92 -15.39 -32.70
N CYS A 140 -4.15 -15.88 -31.73
CA CYS A 140 -4.65 -16.11 -30.39
C CYS A 140 -4.25 -14.91 -29.52
N SER A 141 -4.95 -13.79 -29.70
CA SER A 141 -5.10 -12.83 -28.62
C SER A 141 -5.78 -13.60 -27.49
N ARG A 142 -5.00 -14.09 -26.52
CA ARG A 142 -5.54 -14.38 -25.20
C ARG A 142 -6.01 -13.03 -24.68
N ASP A 143 -7.31 -12.77 -24.82
CA ASP A 143 -8.00 -11.77 -24.02
C ASP A 143 -7.62 -12.05 -22.57
N GLU A 144 -6.76 -11.20 -22.04
CA GLU A 144 -6.73 -11.00 -20.61
C GLU A 144 -8.13 -10.45 -20.29
N GLU A 145 -8.98 -11.30 -19.71
CA GLU A 145 -10.27 -10.93 -19.12
C GLU A 145 -10.11 -10.75 -17.59
N PRO A 146 -9.25 -9.84 -17.07
CA PRO A 146 -9.20 -9.55 -15.64
C PRO A 146 -10.37 -8.65 -15.19
N GLU A 147 -11.28 -8.27 -16.10
CA GLU A 147 -12.38 -7.35 -15.79
C GLU A 147 -13.62 -8.01 -15.20
N ARG A 148 -13.71 -9.35 -15.24
CA ARG A 148 -14.87 -10.09 -14.72
C ARG A 148 -14.64 -10.83 -13.41
N GLN A 149 -13.45 -10.73 -12.79
CA GLN A 149 -13.20 -11.35 -11.50
C GLN A 149 -13.50 -10.37 -10.35
N CYS A 150 -14.34 -10.79 -9.40
CA CYS A 150 -14.65 -10.00 -8.23
C CYS A 150 -13.48 -10.04 -7.23
N PRO A 151 -12.91 -8.91 -6.82
CA PRO A 151 -11.77 -8.89 -5.90
C PRO A 151 -12.15 -9.23 -4.45
N ILE A 152 -13.43 -9.44 -4.15
CA ILE A 152 -13.92 -9.79 -2.79
C ILE A 152 -14.09 -11.31 -2.67
N CYS A 153 -14.83 -11.95 -3.58
CA CYS A 153 -15.04 -13.41 -3.54
C CYS A 153 -14.04 -14.20 -4.39
N LEU A 154 -13.21 -13.51 -5.18
CA LEU A 154 -12.25 -14.09 -6.13
C LEU A 154 -12.89 -14.97 -7.23
N GLY A 155 -14.22 -14.96 -7.37
CA GLY A 155 -14.95 -15.62 -8.46
C GLY A 155 -15.40 -14.64 -9.55
N GLU A 156 -16.16 -15.13 -10.53
CA GLU A 156 -16.80 -14.28 -11.54
C GLU A 156 -17.77 -13.27 -10.92
N ILE A 157 -17.83 -12.06 -11.49
CA ILE A 157 -18.73 -11.01 -11.04
C ILE A 157 -20.18 -11.40 -11.35
N GLN A 158 -20.91 -11.74 -10.30
CA GLN A 158 -22.36 -11.97 -10.33
C GLN A 158 -23.08 -10.66 -10.00
N LYS A 159 -24.02 -10.22 -10.86
CA LYS A 159 -24.75 -8.94 -10.74
C LYS A 159 -23.78 -7.77 -10.50
N MET A 160 -23.11 -7.35 -11.57
CA MET A 160 -22.05 -6.35 -11.48
C MET A 160 -22.56 -5.04 -10.86
N LYS A 161 -21.85 -4.58 -9.82
CA LYS A 161 -22.06 -3.29 -9.19
C LYS A 161 -20.77 -2.48 -9.22
N THR A 162 -20.82 -1.35 -9.92
CA THR A 162 -19.70 -0.42 -10.06
C THR A 162 -19.87 0.77 -9.12
N LEU A 163 -18.88 1.05 -8.29
CA LEU A 163 -18.94 2.18 -7.38
C LEU A 163 -18.70 3.51 -8.12
N GLU A 164 -19.61 4.48 -7.97
CA GLU A 164 -19.65 5.70 -8.79
C GLU A 164 -18.39 6.58 -8.72
N LYS A 165 -17.78 6.75 -7.53
CA LYS A 165 -16.67 7.70 -7.33
C LYS A 165 -15.31 7.15 -7.78
N CYS A 166 -15.12 5.83 -7.82
CA CYS A 166 -13.84 5.21 -8.10
C CYS A 166 -13.88 4.13 -9.18
N ARG A 167 -15.08 3.82 -9.71
CA ARG A 167 -15.34 2.86 -10.79
C ARG A 167 -14.76 1.47 -10.62
N HIS A 168 -14.58 1.02 -9.37
CA HIS A 168 -14.24 -0.37 -9.10
C HIS A 168 -15.53 -1.20 -9.12
N SER A 169 -15.47 -2.36 -9.79
CA SER A 169 -16.60 -3.28 -9.96
C SER A 169 -16.48 -4.50 -9.06
N PHE A 170 -17.61 -4.98 -8.57
CA PHE A 170 -17.73 -6.11 -7.66
C PHE A 170 -19.04 -6.85 -7.92
N CYS A 171 -19.21 -8.05 -7.34
CA CYS A 171 -20.56 -8.61 -7.19
C CYS A 171 -21.40 -7.70 -6.28
N GLU A 172 -22.67 -7.51 -6.62
CA GLU A 172 -23.61 -6.68 -5.83
C GLU A 172 -23.65 -7.09 -4.35
N ASP A 173 -23.76 -8.38 -4.06
CA ASP A 173 -23.81 -8.90 -2.69
C ASP A 173 -22.49 -8.68 -1.95
N CYS A 174 -21.36 -8.86 -2.65
CA CYS A 174 -20.04 -8.71 -2.07
C CYS A 174 -19.79 -7.27 -1.64
N ILE A 175 -20.06 -6.31 -2.51
CA ILE A 175 -19.83 -4.91 -2.18
C ILE A 175 -20.84 -4.40 -1.15
N THR A 176 -22.07 -4.90 -1.17
CA THR A 176 -23.09 -4.54 -0.17
C THR A 176 -22.68 -4.96 1.23
N ARG A 177 -22.20 -6.19 1.42
CA ARG A 177 -21.66 -6.65 2.72
C ARG A 177 -20.40 -5.88 3.12
N ALA A 178 -19.47 -5.66 2.19
CA ALA A 178 -18.24 -4.92 2.49
C ALA A 178 -18.53 -3.49 2.98
N LEU A 179 -19.49 -2.80 2.38
CA LEU A 179 -19.88 -1.45 2.76
C LEU A 179 -20.58 -1.36 4.12
N GLN A 180 -21.20 -2.44 4.61
CA GLN A 180 -21.77 -2.51 5.97
C GLN A 180 -20.68 -2.53 7.05
N VAL A 181 -19.53 -3.18 6.77
CA VAL A 181 -18.39 -3.22 7.69
C VAL A 181 -17.63 -1.90 7.67
N LYS A 182 -17.35 -1.40 6.47
CA LYS A 182 -16.65 -0.14 6.27
C LYS A 182 -17.21 0.54 5.03
N THR A 183 -17.71 1.75 5.19
CA THR A 183 -18.27 2.60 4.11
C THR A 183 -17.20 3.14 3.16
N ALA A 184 -16.27 2.28 2.71
CA ALA A 184 -15.18 2.59 1.81
C ALA A 184 -14.98 1.46 0.79
N CYS A 185 -14.51 1.82 -0.40
CA CYS A 185 -14.15 0.87 -1.43
C CYS A 185 -13.03 -0.08 -0.95
N PRO A 186 -13.20 -1.42 -1.03
CA PRO A 186 -12.16 -2.38 -0.65
C PRO A 186 -10.87 -2.29 -1.48
N MET A 187 -10.96 -1.79 -2.72
CA MET A 187 -9.81 -1.71 -3.63
C MET A 187 -8.92 -0.49 -3.37
N CYS A 188 -9.50 0.67 -3.04
CA CYS A 188 -8.78 1.94 -3.00
C CYS A 188 -9.05 2.81 -1.76
N GLY A 189 -9.95 2.39 -0.87
CA GLY A 189 -10.27 3.12 0.36
C GLY A 189 -11.09 4.40 0.17
N ARG A 190 -11.57 4.70 -1.05
CA ARG A 190 -12.47 5.84 -1.31
C ARG A 190 -13.76 5.68 -0.49
N PHE A 191 -14.13 6.66 0.33
CA PHE A 191 -15.32 6.64 1.17
C PHE A 191 -16.64 6.92 0.42
N TYR A 192 -17.69 6.17 0.77
CA TYR A 192 -19.05 6.20 0.23
C TYR A 192 -20.09 6.46 1.33
N GLY A 193 -19.80 7.42 2.20
CA GLY A 193 -20.69 7.83 3.29
C GLY A 193 -19.95 8.74 4.26
N GLN A 194 -20.57 8.99 5.40
CA GLN A 194 -19.90 9.66 6.51
C GLN A 194 -19.07 8.64 7.28
N LEU A 195 -17.78 8.94 7.47
CA LEU A 195 -16.92 8.14 8.33
C LEU A 195 -17.27 8.46 9.79
N VAL A 196 -17.92 7.52 10.45
CA VAL A 196 -18.27 7.62 11.88
C VAL A 196 -17.46 6.56 12.63
N GLY A 197 -16.74 6.98 13.66
CA GLY A 197 -16.01 6.07 14.55
C GLY A 197 -16.90 5.54 15.68
N ASN A 198 -16.30 4.78 16.59
CA ASN A 198 -16.96 4.26 17.78
C ASN A 198 -16.74 5.13 19.03
N GLN A 199 -16.67 6.45 18.86
CA GLN A 199 -16.49 7.36 19.99
C GLN A 199 -17.72 7.28 20.92
N PRO A 200 -17.54 7.11 22.25
CA PRO A 200 -18.66 7.07 23.18
C PRO A 200 -19.51 8.36 23.10
N PRO A 201 -20.85 8.24 23.15
CA PRO A 201 -21.74 9.38 22.94
C PRO A 201 -21.69 10.41 24.09
N ASN A 202 -21.25 9.99 25.27
CA ASN A 202 -21.11 10.82 26.47
C ASN A 202 -19.75 11.54 26.55
N GLY A 203 -18.91 11.43 25.52
CA GLY A 203 -17.66 12.19 25.42
C GLY A 203 -17.90 13.69 25.21
N ARG A 204 -17.06 14.51 25.81
CA ARG A 204 -17.07 15.98 25.65
C ARG A 204 -15.72 16.46 25.13
N MET A 205 -15.75 17.48 24.29
CA MET A 205 -14.58 18.22 23.82
C MET A 205 -14.74 19.66 24.31
N LEU A 206 -13.82 20.12 25.12
CA LEU A 206 -13.77 21.49 25.62
C LEU A 206 -12.63 22.21 24.91
N VAL A 207 -12.89 23.41 24.40
CA VAL A 207 -11.91 24.21 23.69
C VAL A 207 -11.73 25.52 24.42
N THR A 208 -10.50 25.81 24.84
CA THR A 208 -10.12 27.09 25.45
C THR A 208 -8.91 27.67 24.72
N ARG A 209 -8.70 28.98 24.87
CA ARG A 209 -7.57 29.69 24.27
C ARG A 209 -6.81 30.37 25.39
N ASP A 210 -5.53 30.09 25.48
CA ASP A 210 -4.62 30.67 26.47
C ASP A 210 -3.56 31.49 25.74
N ALA A 211 -3.58 32.81 25.95
CA ALA A 211 -2.64 33.73 25.32
C ALA A 211 -1.24 33.70 25.98
N GLY A 212 -1.14 33.25 27.24
CA GLY A 212 0.12 33.19 27.98
C GLY A 212 0.85 31.86 27.81
N LEU A 213 0.15 30.81 27.43
CA LEU A 213 0.75 29.53 27.09
C LEU A 213 1.36 29.58 25.68
N LEU A 214 2.69 29.58 25.62
CA LEU A 214 3.47 29.65 24.38
C LEU A 214 4.06 28.27 24.07
N LEU A 215 3.83 27.76 22.87
CA LEU A 215 4.41 26.50 22.41
C LEU A 215 5.79 26.74 21.77
N PRO A 216 6.76 25.83 21.99
CA PRO A 216 8.06 25.91 21.31
C PRO A 216 7.91 25.99 19.79
N GLY A 217 8.53 27.00 19.18
CA GLY A 217 8.46 27.32 17.76
C GLY A 217 7.23 28.14 17.33
N TYR A 218 6.32 28.47 18.25
CA TYR A 218 5.13 29.28 18.01
C TYR A 218 4.94 30.36 19.09
N GLU A 219 6.03 30.90 19.62
CA GLU A 219 6.05 31.80 20.79
C GLU A 219 5.33 33.14 20.57
N LYS A 220 5.04 33.50 19.31
CA LYS A 220 4.29 34.71 18.97
C LYS A 220 2.77 34.52 19.02
N PHE A 221 2.32 33.30 19.28
CA PHE A 221 0.91 32.92 19.26
C PHE A 221 0.52 32.32 20.62
N GLY A 222 -0.72 32.58 21.04
CA GLY A 222 -1.32 31.83 22.14
C GLY A 222 -1.63 30.38 21.75
N THR A 223 -1.99 29.56 22.73
CA THR A 223 -2.29 28.14 22.57
C THR A 223 -3.79 27.87 22.61
N ILE A 224 -4.26 27.03 21.69
CA ILE A 224 -5.60 26.44 21.78
C ILE A 224 -5.49 25.15 22.57
N ILE A 225 -6.16 25.09 23.72
CA ILE A 225 -6.19 23.91 24.57
C ILE A 225 -7.48 23.15 24.27
N ILE A 226 -7.32 21.93 23.78
CA ILE A 226 -8.43 21.00 23.52
C ILE A 226 -8.40 19.92 24.59
N GLN A 227 -9.38 19.94 25.48
CA GLN A 227 -9.54 18.94 26.54
C GLN A 227 -10.63 17.95 26.14
N TYR A 228 -10.27 16.67 26.10
CA TYR A 228 -11.24 15.59 25.91
C TYR A 228 -11.62 14.96 27.25
N VAL A 229 -12.92 14.78 27.49
CA VAL A 229 -13.46 14.17 28.71
C VAL A 229 -14.38 13.03 28.31
N PHE A 230 -13.99 11.80 28.62
CA PHE A 230 -14.79 10.59 28.39
C PHE A 230 -15.10 9.93 29.73
N PRO A 231 -16.30 10.13 30.30
CA PRO A 231 -16.67 9.48 31.55
C PRO A 231 -16.82 7.97 31.36
N PRO A 232 -16.61 7.15 32.41
CA PRO A 232 -16.87 5.72 32.36
C PRO A 232 -18.30 5.41 31.89
N GLY A 233 -18.47 4.29 31.18
CA GLY A 233 -19.75 3.87 30.64
C GLY A 233 -19.77 2.39 30.29
N VAL A 234 -20.92 1.92 29.82
CA VAL A 234 -21.11 0.54 29.37
C VAL A 234 -20.93 0.47 27.86
N GLN A 235 -20.22 -0.56 27.39
CA GLN A 235 -20.03 -0.82 25.98
C GLN A 235 -21.35 -1.18 25.31
N GLY A 236 -21.74 -0.42 24.28
CA GLY A 236 -22.96 -0.69 23.53
C GLY A 236 -22.77 -1.76 22.46
N VAL A 237 -23.82 -2.55 22.22
CA VAL A 237 -23.88 -3.67 21.25
C VAL A 237 -23.51 -3.32 19.79
N ARG A 238 -23.46 -2.02 19.44
CA ARG A 238 -23.22 -1.54 18.08
C ARG A 238 -21.80 -1.01 17.84
N TRP A 239 -21.03 -0.73 18.91
CA TRP A 239 -19.85 0.13 18.80
C TRP A 239 -18.58 -0.41 19.48
N HIS A 240 -18.70 -1.47 20.29
CA HIS A 240 -17.57 -2.05 20.99
C HIS A 240 -17.67 -3.59 21.00
N PRO A 241 -16.56 -4.31 20.79
CA PRO A 241 -16.49 -5.76 20.87
C PRO A 241 -16.67 -6.28 22.30
#